data_AF-A0A3N0CJ23-F1
#
_entry.id   AF-A0A3N0CJ23-F1
#
_cell.length_a   1.000
_cell.length_b   1.000
_cell.length_c   1.000
_cell.angle_alpha   90.00
_cell.angle_beta   90.00
_cell.angle_gamma   90.00
#
_symmetry.space_group_name_H-M   'P 1'
#
loop_
_entity.id
_entity.type
_entity.pdbx_description
1 polymer ?
#
loop_
_entity_poly.entity_id
_entity_poly.type
_entity_poly.pdbx_seq_one_letter_code
_entity_poly.pdbx_strand_id
1 'polypeptide(L)'
;MNLNKRLLSIAAAGALSAGVLVTIGAGSAQAAFPADPGQLTLTPATGNESTALNATLSEPCPANSTGLIGYISGPGMATEQIIQGNRPTATSFPVSAIFKDAFAAASLAAPSGAFNVRVACIGPDFFSEVGEFTQTVNFTPRGGANNANYVTVVPAAPTSTVLTQNNATSTFGDSVTFTADATDGVAGSVQFKDGANDLGAPQAVDASGVATFTSTTLDVGTHPITAVFTPTNAAANSPSTSNGVSHVVNAIGTTLALTSNGPSAQYAPANFTATVSPAVAGTVTFSEGATVLGTSSVNGSGVATFSSTSLTVGTHSVTAHFTPAAGSGALAADSSAVNHVVDAFTGVSLTENIVVAVPAGGLVMVLDDGADGQVDLGTAQINAGGDLLTASGRMDAVKVTDTRAGDPGWTASGIVTNFIKGTDQVNGFNLGWVPNVISSSVNQVGIAAGPTVAAGTEGSPSSTPADGATGLKLSRVLAVAQDDAGNGTAVLDALLNLNIPTDVPAGTYAATLTLTVS
;
A
#
# COMPACT_ATOMS: atom_id res chain seq x y z
N MET A 1 -47.28 -3.25 46.27
CA MET A 1 -46.95 -4.49 46.97
C MET A 1 -45.65 -5.03 46.37
N ASN A 2 -44.58 -4.93 47.15
CA ASN A 2 -43.22 -5.48 47.00
C ASN A 2 -42.39 -5.19 45.73
N LEU A 3 -41.51 -4.20 45.90
CA LEU A 3 -40.18 -4.08 45.28
C LEU A 3 -39.37 -5.36 45.52
N ASN A 4 -38.74 -5.92 44.48
CA ASN A 4 -37.58 -6.80 44.64
C ASN A 4 -36.43 -6.34 43.74
N LYS A 5 -35.33 -5.96 44.40
CA LYS A 5 -34.10 -5.41 43.84
C LYS A 5 -33.24 -6.49 43.20
N ARG A 6 -32.55 -6.06 42.16
CA ARG A 6 -31.49 -6.72 41.37
C ARG A 6 -30.44 -7.43 42.25
N LEU A 7 -30.13 -8.69 41.94
CA LEU A 7 -28.83 -9.31 42.22
C LEU A 7 -28.03 -9.33 40.91
N LEU A 8 -26.95 -8.56 40.87
CA LEU A 8 -25.82 -8.75 39.96
C LEU A 8 -24.65 -9.17 40.85
N SER A 9 -24.19 -10.41 40.76
CA SER A 9 -22.91 -10.84 41.32
C SER A 9 -21.99 -11.26 40.19
N ILE A 10 -20.91 -10.50 40.09
CA ILE A 10 -19.81 -10.63 39.13
C ILE A 10 -19.02 -11.89 39.47
N ALA A 11 -18.81 -12.73 38.45
CA ALA A 11 -17.83 -13.80 38.48
C ALA A 11 -16.42 -13.20 38.39
N ALA A 12 -15.56 -13.54 39.34
CA ALA A 12 -14.11 -13.39 39.20
C ALA A 12 -13.47 -14.71 39.62
N ALA A 13 -13.01 -15.46 38.62
CA ALA A 13 -12.10 -16.58 38.80
C ALA A 13 -10.71 -16.02 39.12
N GLY A 14 -10.12 -16.44 40.23
CA GLY A 14 -8.76 -16.11 40.64
C GLY A 14 -8.22 -17.24 41.50
N ALA A 15 -7.06 -17.77 41.09
CA ALA A 15 -6.50 -19.05 41.52
C ALA A 15 -6.40 -19.22 43.05
N LEU A 16 -6.95 -20.34 43.53
CA LEU A 16 -6.69 -20.90 44.85
C LEU A 16 -5.23 -21.37 44.91
N SER A 17 -4.35 -20.58 45.50
CA SER A 17 -3.12 -21.11 46.09
C SER A 17 -3.52 -21.96 47.31
N ALA A 18 -2.87 -23.11 47.45
CA ALA A 18 -3.19 -24.14 48.43
C ALA A 18 -3.00 -23.66 49.88
N GLY A 19 -4.00 -22.96 50.41
CA GLY A 19 -4.22 -22.81 51.84
C GLY A 19 -4.90 -24.07 52.35
N VAL A 20 -4.27 -24.75 53.31
CA VAL A 20 -4.90 -25.85 54.07
C VAL A 20 -6.25 -25.35 54.58
N LEU A 21 -7.33 -25.91 54.05
CA LEU A 21 -8.69 -25.62 54.46
C LEU A 21 -8.89 -26.24 55.86
N VAL A 22 -8.60 -25.47 56.90
CA VAL A 22 -8.98 -25.81 58.28
C VAL A 22 -10.49 -25.61 58.37
N THR A 23 -11.23 -26.71 58.39
CA THR A 23 -12.66 -26.71 58.69
C THR A 23 -12.84 -26.46 60.18
N ILE A 24 -12.98 -25.19 60.56
CA ILE A 24 -13.45 -24.80 61.89
C ILE A 24 -14.94 -25.13 61.97
N GLY A 25 -15.31 -25.99 62.93
CA GLY A 25 -16.70 -26.30 63.27
C GLY A 25 -17.42 -25.03 63.72
N ALA A 26 -18.72 -24.96 63.41
CA ALA A 26 -19.58 -23.83 63.72
C ALA A 26 -19.63 -23.54 65.23
N GLY A 27 -18.82 -22.57 65.67
CA GLY A 27 -19.03 -21.82 66.90
C GLY A 27 -20.06 -20.71 66.66
N SER A 28 -20.86 -20.41 67.68
CA SER A 28 -21.90 -19.37 67.70
C SER A 28 -21.47 -18.06 67.04
N ALA A 29 -22.33 -17.53 66.16
CA ALA A 29 -22.15 -16.23 65.52
C ALA A 29 -22.08 -15.11 66.57
N GLN A 30 -20.88 -14.55 66.77
CA GLN A 30 -20.68 -13.31 67.51
C GLN A 30 -20.66 -12.12 66.54
N ALA A 31 -21.05 -10.95 67.03
CA ALA A 31 -21.06 -9.72 66.25
C ALA A 31 -19.64 -9.39 65.75
N ALA A 32 -19.52 -8.96 64.49
CA ALA A 32 -18.23 -8.55 63.93
C ALA A 32 -17.73 -7.29 64.66
N PHE A 33 -16.63 -7.44 65.38
CA PHE A 33 -15.90 -6.35 66.05
C PHE A 33 -15.22 -5.44 65.01
N PRO A 34 -14.80 -4.20 65.37
CA PRO A 34 -14.04 -3.32 64.48
C PRO A 34 -12.84 -4.05 63.86
N ALA A 35 -12.48 -3.67 62.63
CA ALA A 35 -11.55 -4.40 61.76
C ALA A 35 -10.11 -4.55 62.28
N ASP A 36 -9.75 -3.89 63.38
CA ASP A 36 -8.45 -4.05 64.03
C ASP A 36 -8.56 -3.84 65.55
N PRO A 37 -8.78 -4.89 66.35
CA PRO A 37 -8.92 -4.76 67.79
C PRO A 37 -7.57 -4.57 68.52
N GLY A 38 -6.43 -4.65 67.82
CA GLY A 38 -5.09 -4.71 68.41
C GLY A 38 -4.56 -6.14 68.58
N GLN A 39 -3.31 -6.29 69.02
CA GLN A 39 -2.59 -7.56 69.11
C GLN A 39 -2.49 -8.09 70.54
N LEU A 40 -2.71 -9.40 70.73
CA LEU A 40 -2.38 -10.12 71.96
C LEU A 40 -0.96 -10.70 71.84
N THR A 41 -0.11 -10.43 72.83
CA THR A 41 1.23 -11.05 72.94
C THR A 41 1.31 -11.90 74.20
N LEU A 42 1.81 -13.13 74.08
CA LEU A 42 2.06 -14.03 75.21
C LEU A 42 3.57 -14.13 75.45
N THR A 43 4.00 -13.79 76.67
CA THR A 43 5.43 -13.85 77.06
C THR A 43 5.63 -14.85 78.20
N PRO A 44 6.62 -15.78 78.10
CA PRO A 44 7.56 -15.96 77.00
C PRO A 44 6.93 -16.61 75.75
N ALA A 45 7.49 -16.28 74.58
CA ALA A 45 7.04 -16.77 73.27
C ALA A 45 7.22 -18.29 73.07
N THR A 46 8.06 -18.93 73.87
CA THR A 46 8.25 -20.39 73.86
C THR A 46 8.26 -20.92 75.27
N GLY A 47 7.83 -22.17 75.42
CA GLY A 47 7.80 -22.84 76.71
C GLY A 47 7.10 -24.18 76.62
N ASN A 48 6.49 -24.56 77.73
CA ASN A 48 5.66 -25.75 77.85
C ASN A 48 4.28 -25.41 78.41
N GLU A 49 3.40 -26.40 78.42
CA GLU A 49 2.01 -26.28 78.87
C GLU A 49 1.83 -25.70 80.29
N SER A 50 2.91 -25.67 81.10
CA SER A 50 2.93 -25.16 82.47
C SER A 50 3.80 -23.94 82.69
N THR A 51 4.32 -23.34 81.62
CA THR A 51 5.12 -22.11 81.72
C THR A 51 4.21 -20.96 82.14
N ALA A 52 4.64 -20.18 83.14
CA ALA A 52 3.93 -18.98 83.55
C ALA A 52 3.91 -17.98 82.37
N LEU A 53 2.71 -17.59 81.95
CA LEU A 53 2.49 -16.72 80.81
C LEU A 53 1.91 -15.38 81.26
N ASN A 54 2.42 -14.32 80.65
CA ASN A 54 1.85 -12.99 80.75
C ASN A 54 1.24 -12.61 79.39
N ALA A 55 -0.04 -12.24 79.41
CA ALA A 55 -0.75 -11.70 78.27
C ALA A 55 -0.64 -10.18 78.26
N THR A 56 -0.22 -9.62 77.13
CA THR A 56 -0.13 -8.18 76.90
C THR A 56 -0.98 -7.80 75.70
N LEU A 57 -1.85 -6.82 75.85
CA LEU A 57 -2.67 -6.22 74.79
C LEU A 57 -1.95 -4.99 74.24
N SER A 58 -1.92 -4.83 72.92
CA SER A 58 -1.32 -3.65 72.28
C SER A 58 -2.09 -2.36 72.58
N GLU A 59 -3.39 -2.49 72.85
CA GLU A 59 -4.30 -1.39 73.15
C GLU A 59 -5.19 -1.77 74.35
N PRO A 60 -5.70 -0.80 75.12
CA PRO A 60 -6.69 -1.07 76.16
C PRO A 60 -8.02 -1.54 75.55
N CYS A 61 -8.81 -2.28 76.33
CA CYS A 61 -10.18 -2.58 75.95
C CYS A 61 -11.01 -1.30 75.73
N PRO A 62 -12.10 -1.38 74.94
CA PRO A 62 -13.09 -0.32 74.84
C PRO A 62 -13.53 0.20 76.21
N ALA A 63 -13.76 1.51 76.32
CA ALA A 63 -14.01 2.20 77.59
C ALA A 63 -15.23 1.68 78.38
N ASN A 64 -16.15 0.98 77.74
CA ASN A 64 -17.32 0.33 78.35
C ASN A 64 -17.06 -1.09 78.86
N SER A 65 -15.82 -1.60 78.78
CA SER A 65 -15.43 -2.91 79.30
C SER A 65 -15.34 -2.91 80.83
N THR A 66 -15.81 -3.99 81.45
CA THR A 66 -15.77 -4.21 82.91
C THR A 66 -14.74 -5.26 83.32
N GLY A 67 -14.06 -5.90 82.37
CA GLY A 67 -13.01 -6.87 82.65
C GLY A 67 -12.56 -7.67 81.43
N LEU A 68 -11.69 -8.63 81.68
CA LEU A 68 -11.05 -9.48 80.67
C LEU A 68 -11.22 -10.97 80.98
N ILE A 69 -11.53 -11.78 79.96
CA ILE A 69 -11.52 -13.24 80.07
C ILE A 69 -10.61 -13.83 78.99
N GLY A 70 -9.68 -14.68 79.40
CA GLY A 70 -8.80 -15.39 78.47
C GLY A 70 -9.37 -16.77 78.15
N TYR A 71 -9.35 -17.14 76.88
CA TYR A 71 -9.80 -18.43 76.37
C TYR A 71 -8.73 -19.11 75.50
N ILE A 72 -8.81 -20.43 75.41
CA ILE A 72 -8.10 -21.24 74.41
C ILE A 72 -9.08 -22.15 73.68
N SER A 73 -8.90 -22.25 72.36
CA SER A 73 -9.56 -23.23 71.49
C SER A 73 -8.55 -23.85 70.53
N GLY A 74 -8.87 -25.02 70.00
CA GLY A 74 -8.06 -25.66 68.97
C GLY A 74 -8.44 -27.12 68.73
N PRO A 75 -7.63 -27.83 67.93
CA PRO A 75 -7.87 -29.22 67.57
C PRO A 75 -8.12 -30.12 68.79
N GLY A 76 -9.21 -30.88 68.75
CA GLY A 76 -9.56 -31.82 69.81
C GLY A 76 -10.28 -31.21 71.03
N MET A 77 -10.52 -29.90 71.06
CA MET A 77 -11.39 -29.27 72.08
C MET A 77 -12.82 -29.16 71.56
N ALA A 78 -13.79 -29.68 72.33
CA ALA A 78 -15.22 -29.58 71.99
C ALA A 78 -15.79 -28.17 72.22
N THR A 79 -15.26 -27.47 73.22
CA THR A 79 -15.60 -26.08 73.55
C THR A 79 -14.33 -25.35 73.98
N GLU A 80 -14.36 -24.03 73.88
CA GLU A 80 -13.33 -23.17 74.45
C GLU A 80 -13.17 -23.37 75.95
N GLN A 81 -11.93 -23.26 76.40
CA GLN A 81 -11.55 -23.40 77.81
C GLN A 81 -11.05 -22.06 78.33
N ILE A 82 -11.41 -21.73 79.57
CA ILE A 82 -10.98 -20.49 80.22
C ILE A 82 -9.56 -20.68 80.74
N ILE A 83 -8.67 -19.75 80.38
CA ILE A 83 -7.28 -19.68 80.85
C ILE A 83 -7.03 -18.47 81.76
N GLN A 84 -7.95 -17.49 81.78
CA GLN A 84 -7.91 -16.37 82.71
C GLN A 84 -9.32 -16.00 83.17
N GLY A 85 -9.62 -16.26 84.45
CA GLY A 85 -10.94 -15.97 85.03
C GLY A 85 -11.00 -14.73 85.93
N ASN A 86 -9.85 -14.17 86.32
CA ASN A 86 -9.75 -13.12 87.37
C ASN A 86 -10.00 -11.68 86.90
N ARG A 87 -10.52 -11.47 85.68
CA ARG A 87 -11.00 -10.19 85.14
C ARG A 87 -10.12 -8.95 85.46
N PRO A 88 -8.83 -8.96 85.10
CA PRO A 88 -8.00 -7.77 85.23
C PRO A 88 -8.49 -6.66 84.29
N THR A 89 -8.24 -5.39 84.67
CA THR A 89 -8.48 -4.22 83.82
C THR A 89 -7.19 -3.62 83.24
N ALA A 90 -6.04 -4.26 83.52
CA ALA A 90 -4.74 -3.88 82.98
C ALA A 90 -4.55 -4.42 81.56
N THR A 91 -3.74 -3.73 80.75
CA THR A 91 -3.31 -4.19 79.42
C THR A 91 -2.27 -5.30 79.48
N SER A 92 -1.73 -5.61 80.66
CA SER A 92 -0.74 -6.67 80.89
C SER A 92 -1.11 -7.43 82.16
N PHE A 93 -1.27 -8.74 82.07
CA PHE A 93 -1.75 -9.57 83.19
C PHE A 93 -1.32 -11.04 83.07
N PRO A 94 -1.14 -11.73 84.21
CA PRO A 94 -0.81 -13.15 84.21
C PRO A 94 -2.02 -13.97 83.76
N VAL A 95 -1.75 -15.06 83.06
CA VAL A 95 -2.73 -16.09 82.70
C VAL A 95 -2.80 -17.10 83.85
N SER A 96 -3.90 -17.08 84.62
CA SER A 96 -4.04 -17.76 85.91
C SER A 96 -4.30 -19.26 85.81
N ALA A 97 -4.76 -19.75 84.67
CA ALA A 97 -4.89 -21.17 84.33
C ALA A 97 -4.07 -21.44 83.07
N ILE A 98 -2.93 -22.10 83.27
CA ILE A 98 -2.00 -22.48 82.20
C ILE A 98 -2.66 -23.44 81.20
N PHE A 99 -2.03 -23.66 80.05
CA PHE A 99 -2.54 -24.55 79.01
C PHE A 99 -2.80 -25.98 79.50
N LYS A 100 -2.01 -26.48 80.45
CA LYS A 100 -2.18 -27.83 81.02
C LYS A 100 -3.58 -28.08 81.60
N ASP A 101 -4.11 -27.11 82.35
CA ASP A 101 -5.41 -27.24 83.00
C ASP A 101 -6.55 -27.16 81.98
N ALA A 102 -6.40 -26.28 80.98
CA ALA A 102 -7.32 -26.21 79.85
C ALA A 102 -7.35 -27.53 79.03
N PHE A 103 -6.18 -28.12 78.76
CA PHE A 103 -6.11 -29.43 78.10
C PHE A 103 -6.74 -30.54 78.94
N ALA A 104 -6.53 -30.52 80.26
CA ALA A 104 -7.17 -31.47 81.17
C ALA A 104 -8.70 -31.33 81.18
N ALA A 105 -9.21 -30.10 81.26
CA ALA A 105 -10.64 -29.80 81.23
C ALA A 105 -11.29 -30.22 79.89
N ALA A 106 -10.56 -30.06 78.78
CA ALA A 106 -10.98 -30.51 77.46
C ALA A 106 -10.77 -32.01 77.20
N SER A 107 -10.23 -32.78 78.16
CA SER A 107 -9.85 -34.19 77.98
C SER A 107 -8.88 -34.42 76.80
N LEU A 108 -7.99 -33.46 76.53
CA LEU A 108 -7.05 -33.49 75.41
C LEU A 108 -5.68 -34.07 75.82
N ALA A 109 -5.52 -35.38 75.60
CA ALA A 109 -4.33 -36.11 76.05
C ALA A 109 -3.02 -35.73 75.31
N ALA A 110 -3.08 -35.39 74.01
CA ALA A 110 -1.90 -35.06 73.19
C ALA A 110 -2.14 -33.78 72.38
N PRO A 111 -1.96 -32.59 72.98
CA PRO A 111 -2.18 -31.31 72.31
C PRO A 111 -1.19 -31.11 71.16
N SER A 112 -1.69 -31.00 69.94
CA SER A 112 -0.87 -30.86 68.74
C SER A 112 -1.52 -29.93 67.72
N GLY A 113 -0.70 -29.09 67.09
CA GLY A 113 -1.13 -28.16 66.06
C GLY A 113 -1.38 -26.76 66.58
N ALA A 114 -2.06 -25.94 65.78
CA ALA A 114 -2.32 -24.53 66.06
C ALA A 114 -3.58 -24.38 66.94
N PHE A 115 -3.43 -23.71 68.07
CA PHE A 115 -4.50 -23.32 68.99
C PHE A 115 -4.66 -21.81 68.95
N ASN A 116 -5.90 -21.34 69.02
CA ASN A 116 -6.21 -19.92 69.16
C ASN A 116 -6.32 -19.58 70.65
N VAL A 117 -5.45 -18.69 71.12
CA VAL A 117 -5.56 -18.08 72.44
C VAL A 117 -6.16 -16.71 72.24
N ARG A 118 -7.27 -16.42 72.91
CA ARG A 118 -7.90 -15.10 72.83
C ARG A 118 -8.17 -14.49 74.19
N VAL A 119 -8.27 -13.18 74.22
CA VAL A 119 -8.69 -12.38 75.38
C VAL A 119 -9.90 -11.56 74.95
N ALA A 120 -11.05 -11.82 75.57
CA ALA A 120 -12.27 -11.06 75.35
C ALA A 120 -12.43 -9.93 76.38
N CYS A 121 -12.76 -8.74 75.90
CA CYS A 121 -13.25 -7.61 76.69
C CYS A 121 -14.72 -7.85 77.02
N ILE A 122 -15.06 -7.83 78.30
CA ILE A 122 -16.43 -8.11 78.75
C ILE A 122 -17.20 -6.81 78.97
N GLY A 123 -18.38 -6.70 78.35
CA GLY A 123 -19.26 -5.55 78.46
C GLY A 123 -19.89 -5.37 79.84
N PRO A 124 -20.70 -4.32 80.03
CA PRO A 124 -21.29 -3.97 81.32
C PRO A 124 -22.39 -4.94 81.80
N ASP A 125 -22.94 -5.75 80.89
CA ASP A 125 -23.93 -6.79 81.19
C ASP A 125 -23.30 -8.12 81.61
N PHE A 126 -21.96 -8.21 81.68
CA PHE A 126 -21.17 -9.39 82.06
C PHE A 126 -21.25 -10.61 81.12
N PHE A 127 -22.11 -10.57 80.11
CA PHE A 127 -22.33 -11.68 79.18
C PHE A 127 -22.01 -11.33 77.73
N SER A 128 -21.89 -10.04 77.40
CA SER A 128 -21.45 -9.60 76.08
C SER A 128 -19.94 -9.48 75.99
N GLU A 129 -19.36 -10.00 74.91
CA GLU A 129 -18.00 -9.66 74.49
C GLU A 129 -18.10 -8.37 73.66
N VAL A 130 -17.33 -7.34 74.03
CA VAL A 130 -17.34 -6.01 73.40
C VAL A 130 -16.03 -5.71 72.65
N GLY A 131 -15.09 -6.66 72.66
CA GLY A 131 -13.82 -6.62 71.95
C GLY A 131 -13.06 -7.92 72.19
N GLU A 132 -12.12 -8.24 71.31
CA GLU A 132 -11.38 -9.50 71.34
C GLU A 132 -9.96 -9.30 70.81
N PHE A 133 -8.97 -9.89 71.48
CA PHE A 133 -7.58 -9.94 71.02
C PHE A 133 -7.15 -11.39 70.89
N THR A 134 -6.51 -11.78 69.79
CA THR A 134 -6.16 -13.17 69.51
C THR A 134 -4.67 -13.37 69.26
N GLN A 135 -4.17 -14.56 69.59
CA GLN A 135 -2.81 -15.01 69.35
C GLN A 135 -2.80 -16.52 69.09
N THR A 136 -2.28 -16.93 67.94
CA THR A 136 -2.08 -18.36 67.64
C THR A 136 -0.88 -18.91 68.40
N VAL A 137 -1.02 -20.11 68.94
CA VAL A 137 0.03 -20.86 69.65
C VAL A 137 0.11 -22.27 69.08
N ASN A 138 1.29 -22.66 68.61
CA ASN A 138 1.53 -24.01 68.10
C ASN A 138 2.01 -24.92 69.23
N PHE A 139 1.36 -26.06 69.40
CA PHE A 139 1.72 -27.07 70.38
C PHE A 139 2.34 -28.32 69.75
N THR A 140 3.37 -28.85 70.40
CA THR A 140 4.04 -30.11 70.05
C THR A 140 4.02 -31.04 71.26
N PRO A 141 3.37 -32.21 71.18
CA PRO A 141 3.30 -33.16 72.29
C PRO A 141 4.70 -33.57 72.81
N ARG A 142 4.87 -33.67 74.13
CA ARG A 142 6.14 -34.11 74.78
C ARG A 142 6.04 -35.48 75.48
N GLY A 143 4.90 -36.17 75.32
CA GLY A 143 4.62 -37.42 76.03
C GLY A 143 4.04 -37.20 77.43
N GLY A 144 3.18 -38.15 77.86
CA GLY A 144 2.31 -37.99 79.02
C GLY A 144 1.04 -37.19 78.69
N ALA A 145 -0.02 -37.35 79.50
CA ALA A 145 -1.30 -36.70 79.26
C ALA A 145 -1.20 -35.18 79.44
N ASN A 146 -1.78 -34.44 78.49
CA ASN A 146 -1.95 -32.99 78.51
C ASN A 146 -0.63 -32.20 78.46
N ASN A 147 0.46 -32.83 77.99
CA ASN A 147 1.80 -32.25 77.96
C ASN A 147 2.22 -31.86 76.55
N ALA A 148 2.64 -30.61 76.35
CA ALA A 148 3.09 -30.10 75.07
C ALA A 148 4.05 -28.90 75.23
N ASN A 149 5.11 -28.89 74.43
CA ASN A 149 5.85 -27.65 74.21
C ASN A 149 5.02 -26.70 73.37
N TYR A 150 5.17 -25.39 73.57
CA TYR A 150 4.50 -24.39 72.76
C TYR A 150 5.46 -23.36 72.17
N VAL A 151 5.03 -22.80 71.04
CA VAL A 151 5.64 -21.64 70.39
C VAL A 151 4.51 -20.70 69.96
N THR A 152 4.54 -19.45 70.38
CA THR A 152 3.62 -18.41 69.93
C THR A 152 3.94 -18.04 68.48
N VAL A 153 2.93 -17.91 67.64
CA VAL A 153 3.09 -17.51 66.24
C VAL A 153 2.97 -15.99 66.14
N VAL A 154 4.07 -15.27 66.05
CA VAL A 154 3.99 -13.82 65.84
C VAL A 154 3.35 -13.55 64.46
N PRO A 155 2.22 -12.82 64.40
CA PRO A 155 1.65 -12.40 63.11
C PRO A 155 2.67 -11.63 62.29
N ALA A 156 2.74 -11.92 61.00
CA ALA A 156 3.63 -11.22 60.09
C ALA A 156 3.26 -9.74 60.03
N ALA A 157 4.22 -8.85 60.26
CA ALA A 157 4.00 -7.41 60.25
C ALA A 157 3.44 -6.97 58.88
N PRO A 158 2.36 -6.18 58.84
CA PRO A 158 1.83 -5.68 57.58
C PRO A 158 2.88 -4.78 56.92
N THR A 159 2.93 -4.82 55.59
CA THR A 159 3.75 -3.88 54.82
C THR A 159 2.88 -2.92 54.04
N SER A 160 3.44 -1.78 53.64
CA SER A 160 2.80 -0.84 52.73
C SER A 160 3.66 -0.62 51.49
N THR A 161 3.01 -0.49 50.34
CA THR A 161 3.67 -0.14 49.07
C THR A 161 2.95 1.04 48.45
N VAL A 162 3.70 2.06 48.02
CA VAL A 162 3.17 3.21 47.28
C VAL A 162 3.77 3.21 45.88
N LEU A 163 2.92 3.34 44.87
CA LEU A 163 3.34 3.36 43.47
C LEU A 163 3.23 4.78 42.91
N THR A 164 4.31 5.21 42.26
CA THR A 164 4.40 6.45 41.50
C THR A 164 4.89 6.18 40.08
N GLN A 165 4.67 7.14 39.19
CA GLN A 165 5.16 7.12 37.81
C GLN A 165 5.79 8.47 37.48
N ASN A 166 6.85 8.49 36.67
CA ASN A 166 7.51 9.73 36.26
C ASN A 166 6.60 10.64 35.41
N ASN A 167 5.73 10.04 34.60
CA ASN A 167 4.79 10.73 33.72
C ASN A 167 3.47 9.95 33.64
N ALA A 168 2.33 10.64 33.69
CA ALA A 168 1.01 10.01 33.56
C ALA A 168 0.63 9.69 32.11
N THR A 169 1.29 10.33 31.15
CA THR A 169 1.05 10.11 29.72
C THR A 169 2.37 10.04 28.97
N SER A 170 2.41 9.25 27.91
CA SER A 170 3.55 9.09 27.01
C SER A 170 3.06 8.94 25.56
N THR A 171 3.96 8.96 24.59
CA THR A 171 3.67 8.49 23.22
C THR A 171 4.19 7.06 23.07
N PHE A 172 3.59 6.26 22.20
CA PHE A 172 4.07 4.90 21.94
C PHE A 172 5.58 4.85 21.65
N GLY A 173 6.28 3.97 22.36
CA GLY A 173 7.74 3.82 22.29
C GLY A 173 8.53 4.70 23.26
N ASP A 174 7.92 5.72 23.86
CA ASP A 174 8.56 6.52 24.91
C ASP A 174 8.79 5.68 26.17
N SER A 175 9.83 6.05 26.93
CA SER A 175 10.16 5.41 28.19
C SER A 175 9.31 5.96 29.34
N VAL A 176 8.67 5.06 30.08
CA VAL A 176 8.00 5.35 31.35
C VAL A 176 8.66 4.53 32.47
N THR A 177 8.86 5.16 33.62
CA THR A 177 9.42 4.53 34.81
C THR A 177 8.39 4.54 35.93
N PHE A 178 8.11 3.37 36.46
CA PHE A 178 7.28 3.14 37.63
C PHE A 178 8.18 2.88 38.84
N THR A 179 7.87 3.53 39.95
CA THR A 179 8.64 3.43 41.19
C THR A 179 7.72 2.99 42.31
N ALA A 180 7.99 1.81 42.86
CA ALA A 180 7.32 1.28 44.02
C ALA A 180 8.20 1.52 45.25
N ASP A 181 7.67 2.28 46.20
CA ASP A 181 8.26 2.52 47.51
C ASP A 181 7.59 1.59 48.53
N ALA A 182 8.30 0.55 48.94
CA ALA A 182 7.89 -0.34 50.02
C ALA A 182 8.33 0.30 51.34
N THR A 183 7.36 0.89 52.05
CA THR A 183 7.57 1.91 53.10
C THR A 183 8.36 1.40 54.32
N ASP A 184 8.62 0.10 54.38
CA ASP A 184 9.23 -0.58 55.54
C ASP A 184 10.67 -1.05 55.29
N GLY A 185 11.26 -0.78 54.11
CA GLY A 185 12.65 -1.19 53.80
C GLY A 185 12.89 -2.70 53.90
N VAL A 186 11.81 -3.50 53.87
CA VAL A 186 11.84 -4.94 54.03
C VAL A 186 12.40 -5.57 52.75
N ALA A 187 13.39 -6.45 52.90
CA ALA A 187 13.92 -7.21 51.77
C ALA A 187 12.82 -8.04 51.12
N GLY A 188 12.70 -7.93 49.80
CA GLY A 188 11.70 -8.62 49.00
C GLY A 188 11.78 -8.23 47.54
N SER A 189 10.69 -8.48 46.81
CA SER A 189 10.56 -8.13 45.40
C SER A 189 9.20 -7.53 45.10
N VAL A 190 9.15 -6.63 44.12
CA VAL A 190 7.93 -6.02 43.61
C VAL A 190 7.63 -6.55 42.21
N GLN A 191 6.44 -7.11 42.01
CA GLN A 191 5.89 -7.41 40.69
C GLN A 191 5.03 -6.23 40.23
N PHE A 192 5.45 -5.53 39.17
CA PHE A 192 4.63 -4.52 38.50
C PHE A 192 3.61 -5.21 37.60
N LYS A 193 2.40 -4.68 37.53
CA LYS A 193 1.28 -5.26 36.79
C LYS A 193 0.52 -4.21 36.00
N ASP A 194 0.08 -4.59 34.81
CA ASP A 194 -0.91 -3.88 34.01
C ASP A 194 -2.23 -4.66 34.06
N GLY A 195 -3.17 -4.18 34.86
CA GLY A 195 -4.35 -4.94 35.24
C GLY A 195 -3.96 -6.26 35.91
N ALA A 196 -4.27 -7.38 35.25
CA ALA A 196 -3.94 -8.73 35.73
C ALA A 196 -2.60 -9.27 35.21
N ASN A 197 -1.99 -8.62 34.21
CA ASN A 197 -0.79 -9.10 33.54
C ASN A 197 0.47 -8.60 34.21
N ASP A 198 1.49 -9.44 34.30
CA ASP A 198 2.80 -9.07 34.83
C ASP A 198 3.59 -8.23 33.82
N LEU A 199 4.11 -7.09 34.27
CA LEU A 199 5.04 -6.25 33.52
C LEU A 199 6.47 -6.68 33.82
N GLY A 200 7.00 -7.57 32.98
CA GLY A 200 8.33 -8.15 33.16
C GLY A 200 8.45 -9.02 34.42
N ALA A 201 9.68 -9.34 34.80
CA ALA A 201 9.98 -10.11 36.00
C ALA A 201 9.87 -9.27 37.28
N PRO A 202 9.67 -9.90 38.46
CA PRO A 202 9.72 -9.19 39.74
C PRO A 202 11.05 -8.46 39.93
N GLN A 203 10.98 -7.21 40.37
CA GLN A 203 12.13 -6.35 40.64
C GLN A 203 12.50 -6.46 42.12
N ALA A 204 13.78 -6.69 42.43
CA ALA A 204 14.23 -6.70 43.82
C ALA A 204 14.09 -5.31 44.45
N VAL A 205 13.69 -5.27 45.71
CA VAL A 205 13.69 -4.05 46.51
C VAL A 205 15.13 -3.73 46.91
N ASP A 206 15.57 -2.50 46.66
CA ASP A 206 16.91 -2.05 46.99
C ASP A 206 17.08 -1.72 48.49
N ALA A 207 18.29 -1.30 48.88
CA ALA A 207 18.59 -0.97 50.27
C ALA A 207 17.81 0.25 50.81
N SER A 208 17.17 1.03 49.94
CA SER A 208 16.32 2.17 50.32
C SER A 208 14.84 1.81 50.40
N GLY A 209 14.46 0.54 50.14
CA GLY A 209 13.06 0.12 50.13
C GLY A 209 12.37 0.34 48.78
N VAL A 210 13.12 0.64 47.72
CA VAL A 210 12.57 1.02 46.42
C VAL A 210 12.79 -0.07 45.37
N ALA A 211 11.78 -0.31 44.54
CA ALA A 211 11.91 -1.07 43.31
C ALA A 211 11.47 -0.19 42.12
N THR A 212 12.18 -0.27 41.00
CA THR A 212 11.86 0.49 39.78
C THR A 212 11.67 -0.44 38.60
N PHE A 213 10.74 -0.10 37.72
CA PHE A 213 10.52 -0.78 36.44
C PHE A 213 10.37 0.26 35.33
N THR A 214 11.16 0.13 34.28
CA THR A 214 11.11 0.98 33.11
C THR A 214 10.61 0.19 31.91
N SER A 215 9.64 0.75 31.19
CA SER A 215 9.07 0.16 29.96
C SER A 215 9.08 1.16 28.82
N THR A 216 9.34 0.66 27.61
CA THR A 216 9.18 1.37 26.33
C THR A 216 8.23 0.63 25.39
N THR A 217 7.53 -0.40 25.88
CA THR A 217 6.80 -1.36 25.06
C THR A 217 5.32 -1.47 25.43
N LEU A 218 4.79 -0.53 26.21
CA LEU A 218 3.36 -0.47 26.47
C LEU A 218 2.64 -0.10 25.16
N ASP A 219 1.59 -0.84 24.83
CA ASP A 219 0.76 -0.59 23.67
C ASP A 219 0.00 0.73 23.77
N VAL A 220 -0.55 1.22 22.67
CA VAL A 220 -1.43 2.40 22.69
C VAL A 220 -2.68 2.08 23.50
N GLY A 221 -2.97 2.89 24.51
CA GLY A 221 -4.13 2.67 25.38
C GLY A 221 -3.97 3.25 26.77
N THR A 222 -4.91 2.88 27.64
CA THR A 222 -4.87 3.21 29.08
C THR A 222 -4.50 1.96 29.86
N HIS A 223 -3.45 2.06 30.65
CA HIS A 223 -2.86 0.98 31.43
C HIS A 223 -3.06 1.23 32.94
N PRO A 224 -3.92 0.47 33.63
CA PRO A 224 -4.04 0.54 35.08
C PRO A 224 -2.88 -0.22 35.74
N ILE A 225 -1.85 0.52 36.17
CA ILE A 225 -0.64 -0.07 36.75
C ILE A 225 -0.77 -0.20 38.27
N THR A 226 -0.41 -1.38 38.78
CA THR A 226 -0.27 -1.67 40.21
C THR A 226 1.06 -2.37 40.48
N ALA A 227 1.47 -2.41 41.74
CA ALA A 227 2.68 -3.09 42.19
C ALA A 227 2.35 -3.99 43.38
N VAL A 228 2.85 -5.22 43.36
CA VAL A 228 2.67 -6.20 44.45
C VAL A 228 4.01 -6.51 45.07
N PHE A 229 4.21 -6.09 46.32
CA PHE A 229 5.39 -6.41 47.10
C PHE A 229 5.24 -7.78 47.77
N THR A 230 6.27 -8.62 47.62
CA THR A 230 6.40 -9.92 48.28
C THR A 230 7.67 -9.93 49.12
N PRO A 231 7.57 -10.04 50.45
CA PRO A 231 8.74 -10.07 51.32
C PRO A 231 9.49 -11.40 51.20
N THR A 232 10.81 -11.36 51.35
CA THR A 232 11.66 -12.56 51.35
C THR A 232 11.32 -13.50 52.50
N ASN A 233 10.89 -12.97 53.65
CA ASN A 233 10.43 -13.75 54.81
C ASN A 233 8.95 -13.49 55.09
N ALA A 234 8.08 -14.33 54.52
CA ALA A 234 6.63 -14.26 54.68
C ALA A 234 6.13 -14.58 56.10
N ALA A 235 6.97 -15.18 56.96
CA ALA A 235 6.61 -15.40 58.37
C ALA A 235 6.81 -14.13 59.22
N ALA A 236 7.68 -13.23 58.79
CA ALA A 236 7.97 -11.98 59.49
C ALA A 236 7.16 -10.80 58.94
N ASN A 237 6.88 -10.77 57.64
CA ASN A 237 6.19 -9.66 56.98
C ASN A 237 5.13 -10.18 56.00
N SER A 238 4.00 -9.48 55.92
CA SER A 238 2.92 -9.79 54.99
C SER A 238 3.11 -9.05 53.66
N PRO A 239 2.70 -9.63 52.51
CA PRO A 239 2.74 -8.95 51.22
C PRO A 239 1.78 -7.75 51.20
N SER A 240 2.04 -6.80 50.30
CA SER A 240 1.18 -5.63 50.11
C SER A 240 0.99 -5.31 48.62
N THR A 241 -0.11 -4.63 48.31
CA THR A 241 -0.44 -4.15 46.96
C THR A 241 -0.56 -2.64 47.00
N SER A 242 0.03 -1.97 46.02
CA SER A 242 0.05 -0.51 45.94
C SER A 242 -1.31 0.08 45.58
N ASN A 243 -1.40 1.42 45.66
CA ASN A 243 -2.37 2.18 44.89
C ASN A 243 -2.21 1.89 43.37
N GLY A 244 -3.31 2.03 42.63
CA GLY A 244 -3.27 2.03 41.17
C GLY A 244 -2.86 3.39 40.62
N VAL A 245 -2.07 3.39 39.54
CA VAL A 245 -1.83 4.58 38.71
C VAL A 245 -2.33 4.30 37.29
N SER A 246 -2.95 5.29 36.66
CA SER A 246 -3.37 5.18 35.25
C SER A 246 -2.30 5.81 34.37
N HIS A 247 -1.71 5.03 33.47
CA HIS A 247 -0.79 5.52 32.46
C HIS A 247 -1.45 5.49 31.09
N VAL A 248 -1.40 6.60 30.35
CA VAL A 248 -1.98 6.67 28.99
C VAL A 248 -0.87 6.77 27.96
N VAL A 249 -0.82 5.78 27.06
CA VAL A 249 0.08 5.78 25.91
C VAL A 249 -0.70 6.29 24.70
N ASN A 250 -0.30 7.44 24.19
CA ASN A 250 -0.89 8.04 23.01
C ASN A 250 -0.29 7.45 21.75
N ALA A 251 -1.12 7.32 20.71
CA ALA A 251 -0.64 6.93 19.40
C ALA A 251 0.26 8.02 18.78
N ILE A 252 1.19 7.60 17.92
CA ILE A 252 1.99 8.52 17.10
C ILE A 252 1.07 9.09 16.02
N GLY A 253 0.79 10.39 16.10
CA GLY A 253 0.10 11.10 15.03
C GLY A 253 0.97 11.16 13.78
N THR A 254 0.42 10.78 12.62
CA THR A 254 1.12 10.87 11.34
C THR A 254 0.42 11.84 10.41
N THR A 255 1.19 12.41 9.49
CA THR A 255 0.69 13.24 8.38
C THR A 255 1.14 12.60 7.07
N LEU A 256 0.32 12.77 6.03
CA LEU A 256 0.60 12.20 4.71
C LEU A 256 0.56 13.31 3.66
N ALA A 257 1.71 13.59 3.05
CA ALA A 257 1.81 14.50 1.92
C ALA A 257 1.90 13.70 0.62
N LEU A 258 1.01 13.97 -0.32
CA LEU A 258 1.06 13.39 -1.66
C LEU A 258 1.59 14.43 -2.65
N THR A 259 2.43 14.00 -3.58
CA THR A 259 2.89 14.79 -4.70
C THR A 259 2.85 13.97 -5.98
N SER A 260 2.78 14.66 -7.11
CA SER A 260 2.88 14.06 -8.43
C SER A 260 4.03 14.69 -9.20
N ASN A 261 4.60 13.98 -10.16
CA ASN A 261 5.67 14.49 -11.03
C ASN A 261 5.22 15.52 -12.08
N GLY A 262 3.99 16.06 -11.97
CA GLY A 262 3.40 16.99 -12.95
C GLY A 262 2.68 16.23 -14.08
N PRO A 263 2.21 16.92 -15.14
CA PRO A 263 1.53 16.26 -16.25
C PRO A 263 2.39 15.19 -16.93
N SER A 264 1.76 14.16 -17.48
CA SER A 264 2.42 13.13 -18.28
C SER A 264 1.69 12.91 -19.61
N ALA A 265 2.40 12.49 -20.65
CA ALA A 265 1.73 12.03 -21.87
C ALA A 265 1.06 10.66 -21.61
N GLN A 266 -0.02 10.35 -22.30
CA GLN A 266 -0.64 9.04 -22.26
C GLN A 266 0.41 7.95 -22.54
N TYR A 267 0.36 6.87 -21.75
CA TYR A 267 1.34 5.76 -21.72
C TYR A 267 2.70 6.09 -21.10
N ALA A 268 3.00 7.36 -20.81
CA ALA A 268 4.16 7.70 -19.99
C ALA A 268 3.87 7.44 -18.50
N PRO A 269 4.91 7.20 -17.68
CA PRO A 269 4.72 6.97 -16.25
C PRO A 269 4.22 8.22 -15.52
N ALA A 270 3.02 8.15 -14.99
CA ALA A 270 2.52 9.05 -13.96
C ALA A 270 3.04 8.59 -12.60
N ASN A 271 3.93 9.37 -11.98
CA ASN A 271 4.55 9.02 -10.71
C ASN A 271 3.94 9.83 -9.58
N PHE A 272 3.56 9.12 -8.52
CA PHE A 272 3.04 9.67 -7.29
C PHE A 272 3.96 9.30 -6.15
N THR A 273 4.30 10.29 -5.34
CA THR A 273 5.18 10.14 -4.18
C THR A 273 4.41 10.57 -2.95
N ALA A 274 4.15 9.62 -2.06
CA ALA A 274 3.55 9.84 -0.76
C ALA A 274 4.65 9.85 0.31
N THR A 275 4.65 10.89 1.14
CA THR A 275 5.60 11.07 2.24
C THR A 275 4.84 11.10 3.56
N VAL A 276 5.12 10.12 4.42
CA VAL A 276 4.59 9.99 5.78
C VAL A 276 5.55 10.67 6.75
N SER A 277 5.02 11.55 7.61
CA SER A 277 5.81 12.20 8.67
C SER A 277 5.12 12.08 10.04
N PRO A 278 5.83 11.62 11.09
CA PRO A 278 7.18 11.06 11.06
C PRO A 278 7.24 9.76 10.24
N ALA A 279 8.44 9.34 9.84
CA ALA A 279 8.62 8.10 9.08
C ALA A 279 8.23 6.89 9.95
N VAL A 280 7.16 6.20 9.57
CA VAL A 280 6.66 4.99 10.24
C VAL A 280 6.42 3.91 9.20
N ALA A 281 6.75 2.66 9.55
CA ALA A 281 6.50 1.51 8.69
C ALA A 281 5.00 1.31 8.46
N GLY A 282 4.63 0.99 7.21
CA GLY A 282 3.25 0.72 6.83
C GLY A 282 3.10 0.69 5.32
N THR A 283 1.86 0.87 4.86
CA THR A 283 1.51 0.84 3.44
C THR A 283 0.72 2.09 3.06
N VAL A 284 0.94 2.61 1.87
CA VAL A 284 0.15 3.69 1.29
C VAL A 284 -0.68 3.13 0.15
N THR A 285 -1.99 3.38 0.19
CA THR A 285 -2.93 3.09 -0.88
C THR A 285 -3.19 4.37 -1.67
N PHE A 286 -2.99 4.34 -2.98
CA PHE A 286 -3.27 5.43 -3.90
C PHE A 286 -4.60 5.17 -4.59
N SER A 287 -5.51 6.16 -4.57
CA SER A 287 -6.87 6.01 -5.08
C SER A 287 -7.31 7.22 -5.89
N GLU A 288 -8.18 6.99 -6.86
CA GLU A 288 -8.96 8.02 -7.54
C GLU A 288 -10.43 7.86 -7.15
N GLY A 289 -10.91 8.74 -6.26
CA GLY A 289 -12.20 8.55 -5.60
C GLY A 289 -12.22 7.25 -4.80
N ALA A 290 -13.14 6.34 -5.11
CA ALA A 290 -13.25 5.02 -4.47
C ALA A 290 -12.39 3.94 -5.15
N THR A 291 -11.79 4.22 -6.32
CA THR A 291 -11.03 3.24 -7.10
C THR A 291 -9.59 3.22 -6.63
N VAL A 292 -9.11 2.07 -6.15
CA VAL A 292 -7.70 1.87 -5.81
C VAL A 292 -6.88 1.73 -7.09
N LEU A 293 -5.90 2.61 -7.27
CA LEU A 293 -4.94 2.57 -8.38
C LEU A 293 -3.76 1.64 -8.07
N GLY A 294 -3.33 1.61 -6.80
CA GLY A 294 -2.28 0.73 -6.33
C GLY A 294 -1.89 0.95 -4.89
N THR A 295 -1.01 0.09 -4.38
CA THR A 295 -0.49 0.13 -3.01
C THR A 295 1.02 0.03 -3.01
N SER A 296 1.69 0.72 -2.09
CA SER A 296 3.15 0.69 -1.96
C SER A 296 3.58 0.73 -0.49
N SER A 297 4.64 0.02 -0.13
CA SER A 297 5.19 0.02 1.23
C SER A 297 5.99 1.30 1.50
N VAL A 298 5.89 1.82 2.72
CA VAL A 298 6.67 2.97 3.17
C VAL A 298 8.10 2.53 3.49
N ASN A 299 9.09 3.19 2.89
CA ASN A 299 10.50 2.91 3.14
C ASN A 299 11.00 3.56 4.46
N GLY A 300 12.27 3.33 4.83
CA GLY A 300 12.85 3.87 6.07
C GLY A 300 12.93 5.40 6.16
N SER A 301 12.74 6.11 5.04
CA SER A 301 12.65 7.57 5.00
C SER A 301 11.22 8.11 5.01
N GLY A 302 10.22 7.24 5.21
CA GLY A 302 8.81 7.63 5.23
C GLY A 302 8.20 7.79 3.84
N VAL A 303 8.82 7.27 2.77
CA VAL A 303 8.37 7.49 1.39
C VAL A 303 7.79 6.21 0.80
N ALA A 304 6.63 6.32 0.15
CA ALA A 304 6.02 5.30 -0.70
C ALA A 304 5.76 5.89 -2.08
N THR A 305 6.14 5.17 -3.14
CA THR A 305 5.94 5.62 -4.52
C THR A 305 5.01 4.68 -5.28
N PHE A 306 4.20 5.25 -6.16
CA PHE A 306 3.34 4.54 -7.09
C PHE A 306 3.53 5.12 -8.49
N SER A 307 3.57 4.25 -9.50
CA SER A 307 3.71 4.64 -10.90
C SER A 307 2.65 3.91 -11.72
N SER A 308 1.99 4.64 -12.61
CA SER A 308 1.04 4.06 -13.57
C SER A 308 1.26 4.61 -14.97
N THR A 309 1.23 3.74 -15.97
CA THR A 309 1.22 4.08 -17.40
C THR A 309 -0.15 3.90 -18.03
N SER A 310 -1.16 3.55 -17.23
CA SER A 310 -2.50 3.14 -17.70
C SER A 310 -3.59 4.18 -17.46
N LEU A 311 -3.27 5.32 -16.83
CA LEU A 311 -4.20 6.42 -16.66
C LEU A 311 -4.66 6.95 -18.03
N THR A 312 -5.96 7.17 -18.16
CA THR A 312 -6.59 7.66 -19.40
C THR A 312 -6.26 9.14 -19.63
N VAL A 313 -6.52 9.67 -20.82
CA VAL A 313 -6.39 11.12 -21.07
C VAL A 313 -7.38 11.89 -20.20
N GLY A 314 -6.90 12.92 -19.50
CA GLY A 314 -7.72 13.76 -18.63
C GLY A 314 -7.03 14.14 -17.32
N THR A 315 -7.77 14.83 -16.44
CA THR A 315 -7.29 15.18 -15.11
C THR A 315 -7.71 14.09 -14.12
N HIS A 316 -6.72 13.45 -13.51
CA HIS A 316 -6.90 12.45 -12.46
C HIS A 316 -6.69 13.07 -11.08
N SER A 317 -7.69 13.00 -10.21
CA SER A 317 -7.60 13.52 -8.84
C SER A 317 -7.27 12.38 -7.88
N VAL A 318 -6.00 12.28 -7.51
CA VAL A 318 -5.46 11.15 -6.72
C VAL A 318 -5.32 11.54 -5.27
N THR A 319 -5.81 10.69 -4.38
CA THR A 319 -5.59 10.75 -2.93
C THR A 319 -4.75 9.56 -2.49
N ALA A 320 -4.07 9.70 -1.35
CA ALA A 320 -3.34 8.61 -0.72
C ALA A 320 -3.85 8.41 0.71
N HIS A 321 -3.89 7.16 1.16
CA HIS A 321 -4.21 6.77 2.53
C HIS A 321 -3.09 5.89 3.08
N PHE A 322 -2.48 6.32 4.17
CA PHE A 322 -1.43 5.59 4.89
C PHE A 322 -2.06 4.71 5.96
N THR A 323 -1.80 3.41 5.88
CA THR A 323 -2.14 2.41 6.89
C THR A 323 -0.86 1.95 7.59
N PRO A 324 -0.67 2.29 8.88
CA PRO A 324 0.49 1.88 9.67
C PRO A 324 0.57 0.36 9.81
N ALA A 325 1.80 -0.17 9.94
CA ALA A 325 2.00 -1.58 10.26
C ALA A 325 1.45 -1.91 11.66
N ALA A 326 0.98 -3.14 11.85
CA ALA A 326 0.53 -3.62 13.16
C ALA A 326 1.66 -3.47 14.20
N GLY A 327 1.31 -3.00 15.41
CA GLY A 327 2.27 -2.78 16.49
C GLY A 327 3.17 -1.54 16.33
N SER A 328 2.98 -0.70 15.31
CA SER A 328 3.72 0.56 15.16
C SER A 328 3.27 1.67 16.12
N GLY A 329 2.10 1.51 16.74
CA GLY A 329 1.48 2.53 17.59
C GLY A 329 1.12 3.84 16.89
N ALA A 330 1.22 3.90 15.55
CA ALA A 330 0.89 5.08 14.77
C ALA A 330 -0.56 5.09 14.29
N LEU A 331 -1.08 6.29 14.04
CA LEU A 331 -2.40 6.49 13.41
C LEU A 331 -2.29 6.53 11.90
N ALA A 332 -3.37 6.12 11.24
CA ALA A 332 -3.55 6.31 9.81
C ALA A 332 -3.65 7.81 9.45
N ALA A 333 -3.31 8.13 8.21
CA ALA A 333 -3.38 9.50 7.71
C ALA A 333 -3.80 9.51 6.24
N ASP A 334 -4.59 10.52 5.87
CA ASP A 334 -5.00 10.79 4.50
C ASP A 334 -4.25 12.00 3.94
N SER A 335 -3.96 11.97 2.65
CA SER A 335 -3.44 13.13 1.93
C SER A 335 -4.57 14.02 1.43
N SER A 336 -4.26 15.29 1.18
CA SER A 336 -5.06 16.08 0.24
C SER A 336 -5.00 15.47 -1.17
N ALA A 337 -6.03 15.70 -1.98
CA ALA A 337 -6.02 15.29 -3.38
C ALA A 337 -4.97 16.06 -4.18
N VAL A 338 -4.29 15.37 -5.09
CA VAL A 338 -3.36 15.94 -6.06
C VAL A 338 -3.89 15.64 -7.46
N ASN A 339 -4.00 16.68 -8.27
CA ASN A 339 -4.39 16.52 -9.67
C ASN A 339 -3.16 16.18 -10.52
N HIS A 340 -3.26 15.12 -11.30
CA HIS A 340 -2.30 14.75 -12.33
C HIS A 340 -3.00 14.80 -13.68
N VAL A 341 -2.43 15.53 -14.63
CA VAL A 341 -3.00 15.64 -15.99
C VAL A 341 -2.30 14.65 -16.88
N VAL A 342 -3.06 13.79 -17.53
CA VAL A 342 -2.57 12.94 -18.62
C VAL A 342 -2.96 13.61 -19.93
N ASP A 343 -1.96 14.15 -20.62
CA ASP A 343 -2.13 14.72 -21.94
C ASP A 343 -2.27 13.60 -22.98
N ALA A 344 -3.05 13.84 -24.03
CA ALA A 344 -3.16 12.89 -25.13
C ALA A 344 -1.78 12.60 -25.72
N PHE A 345 -1.50 11.33 -26.00
CA PHE A 345 -0.28 10.96 -26.70
C PHE A 345 -0.31 11.58 -28.11
N THR A 346 0.55 12.56 -28.37
CA THR A 346 0.60 13.29 -29.65
C THR A 346 1.37 12.55 -30.75
N GLY A 347 1.67 11.27 -30.57
CA GLY A 347 2.50 10.49 -31.48
C GLY A 347 4.00 10.66 -31.24
N VAL A 348 4.79 9.67 -31.64
CA VAL A 348 6.22 9.87 -31.90
C VAL A 348 6.35 10.20 -33.39
N SER A 349 6.76 11.42 -33.72
CA SER A 349 7.21 11.73 -35.07
C SER A 349 8.70 11.41 -35.19
N LEU A 350 8.99 10.25 -35.78
CA LEU A 350 10.28 10.00 -36.41
C LEU A 350 10.23 10.59 -37.81
N THR A 351 11.16 11.48 -38.14
CA THR A 351 11.46 11.75 -39.55
C THR A 351 12.39 10.64 -40.02
N GLU A 352 11.80 9.59 -40.57
CA GLU A 352 12.42 8.86 -41.65
C GLU A 352 11.97 9.53 -42.94
N ASN A 353 12.87 9.76 -43.90
CA ASN A 353 12.45 10.31 -45.18
C ASN A 353 11.74 9.22 -45.97
N ILE A 354 10.45 9.02 -45.69
CA ILE A 354 9.53 8.34 -46.57
C ILE A 354 8.86 9.41 -47.41
N VAL A 355 9.41 9.62 -48.59
CA VAL A 355 8.71 10.32 -49.66
C VAL A 355 7.58 9.40 -50.12
N VAL A 356 6.35 9.75 -49.80
CA VAL A 356 5.20 9.35 -50.61
C VAL A 356 4.95 10.49 -51.59
N ALA A 357 5.34 10.27 -52.84
CA ALA A 357 4.51 10.74 -53.93
C ALA A 357 3.42 9.68 -54.10
N VAL A 358 2.15 10.06 -53.98
CA VAL A 358 1.16 9.47 -54.87
C VAL A 358 1.39 10.24 -56.18
N PRO A 359 2.00 9.65 -57.21
CA PRO A 359 2.01 10.32 -58.49
C PRO A 359 0.54 10.51 -58.86
N ALA A 360 0.14 11.72 -59.25
CA ALA A 360 -0.84 11.78 -60.32
C ALA A 360 -0.25 10.90 -61.41
N GLY A 361 -0.96 9.84 -61.81
CA GLY A 361 -0.44 8.99 -62.87
C GLY A 361 0.06 9.86 -64.02
N GLY A 362 1.24 9.54 -64.53
CA GLY A 362 1.82 10.26 -65.65
C GLY A 362 1.20 9.71 -66.93
N LEU A 363 0.87 10.61 -67.84
CA LEU A 363 0.81 10.29 -69.25
C LEU A 363 2.19 10.62 -69.84
N VAL A 364 2.96 9.60 -70.16
CA VAL A 364 4.35 9.73 -70.62
C VAL A 364 4.47 9.14 -72.01
N MET A 365 5.12 9.87 -72.91
CA MET A 365 5.51 9.41 -74.23
C MET A 365 7.04 9.34 -74.30
N VAL A 366 7.59 8.18 -74.65
CA VAL A 366 9.04 7.95 -74.84
C VAL A 366 9.27 7.16 -76.12
N LEU A 367 10.43 7.32 -76.75
CA LEU A 367 10.86 6.40 -77.80
C LEU A 367 11.00 4.98 -77.24
N ASP A 368 10.69 3.98 -78.06
CA ASP A 368 10.85 2.57 -77.68
C ASP A 368 12.33 2.20 -77.51
N ASP A 369 12.61 1.16 -76.72
CA ASP A 369 13.96 0.68 -76.45
C ASP A 369 14.60 0.15 -77.74
N GLY A 370 15.69 0.80 -78.17
CA GLY A 370 16.38 0.53 -79.44
C GLY A 370 16.15 1.57 -80.55
N ALA A 371 15.32 2.59 -80.33
CA ALA A 371 15.22 3.75 -81.23
C ALA A 371 16.48 4.63 -81.12
N ASP A 372 17.00 5.10 -82.26
CA ASP A 372 18.16 5.99 -82.31
C ASP A 372 17.75 7.48 -82.29
N GLY A 373 16.44 7.76 -82.34
CA GLY A 373 15.89 9.11 -82.36
C GLY A 373 16.07 9.79 -83.71
N GLN A 374 16.47 9.04 -84.75
CA GLN A 374 16.72 9.53 -86.09
C GLN A 374 15.87 8.78 -87.12
N VAL A 375 14.88 9.47 -87.67
CA VAL A 375 14.11 8.92 -88.79
C VAL A 375 14.84 9.16 -90.11
N ASP A 376 15.40 8.10 -90.69
CA ASP A 376 15.95 8.13 -92.05
C ASP A 376 14.85 7.80 -93.08
N LEU A 377 14.55 8.76 -93.96
CA LEU A 377 13.59 8.59 -95.07
C LEU A 377 14.24 7.96 -96.31
N GLY A 378 15.54 7.66 -96.26
CA GLY A 378 16.34 7.17 -97.36
C GLY A 378 16.66 8.25 -98.40
N THR A 379 17.19 7.81 -99.55
CA THR A 379 17.52 8.70 -100.67
C THR A 379 16.29 8.95 -101.54
N ALA A 380 15.86 10.21 -101.65
CA ALA A 380 14.69 10.58 -102.45
C ALA A 380 14.84 10.13 -103.93
N GLN A 381 13.79 9.54 -104.47
CA GLN A 381 13.72 9.06 -105.85
C GLN A 381 12.69 9.87 -106.64
N ILE A 382 12.94 10.09 -107.93
CA ILE A 382 11.95 10.75 -108.80
C ILE A 382 10.68 9.90 -108.88
N ASN A 383 9.53 10.54 -108.74
CA ASN A 383 8.24 9.87 -108.84
C ASN A 383 7.96 9.47 -110.30
N ALA A 384 6.97 8.60 -110.50
CA ALA A 384 6.61 8.11 -111.84
C ALA A 384 6.14 9.21 -112.81
N GLY A 385 5.74 10.38 -112.29
CA GLY A 385 5.33 11.54 -113.09
C GLY A 385 6.48 12.44 -113.53
N GLY A 386 7.67 12.31 -112.94
CA GLY A 386 8.83 13.16 -113.24
C GLY A 386 8.85 14.53 -112.55
N ASP A 387 7.78 14.90 -111.85
CA ASP A 387 7.58 16.26 -111.35
C ASP A 387 7.99 16.46 -109.87
N LEU A 388 8.17 15.37 -109.11
CA LEU A 388 8.56 15.40 -107.70
C LEU A 388 9.58 14.30 -107.39
N LEU A 389 10.44 14.56 -106.42
CA LEU A 389 11.19 13.54 -105.69
C LEU A 389 10.36 13.06 -104.49
N THR A 390 10.44 11.77 -104.16
CA THR A 390 9.73 11.15 -103.04
C THR A 390 10.69 10.37 -102.16
N ALA A 391 10.54 10.49 -100.85
CA ALA A 391 11.29 9.72 -99.85
C ALA A 391 10.31 9.15 -98.83
N SER A 392 10.61 7.96 -98.30
CA SER A 392 9.73 7.30 -97.32
C SER A 392 10.56 6.52 -96.32
N GLY A 393 10.18 6.64 -95.05
CA GLY A 393 10.81 5.93 -93.95
C GLY A 393 9.81 5.72 -92.82
N ARG A 394 10.10 4.80 -91.91
CA ARG A 394 9.27 4.62 -90.71
C ARG A 394 9.79 5.49 -89.59
N MET A 395 8.86 6.11 -88.88
CA MET A 395 9.16 6.72 -87.60
C MET A 395 9.57 5.64 -86.60
N ASP A 396 10.49 5.99 -85.69
CA ASP A 396 10.76 5.16 -84.52
C ASP A 396 9.49 4.89 -83.73
N ALA A 397 9.38 3.68 -83.18
CA ALA A 397 8.27 3.32 -82.33
C ALA A 397 8.29 4.18 -81.06
N VAL A 398 7.10 4.60 -80.61
CA VAL A 398 6.92 5.48 -79.45
C VAL A 398 5.97 4.81 -78.48
N LYS A 399 6.41 4.68 -77.23
CA LYS A 399 5.61 4.16 -76.12
C LYS A 399 4.85 5.28 -75.44
N VAL A 400 3.52 5.18 -75.42
CA VAL A 400 2.64 6.00 -74.59
C VAL A 400 2.21 5.17 -73.39
N THR A 401 2.62 5.57 -72.19
CA THR A 401 2.22 4.93 -70.94
C THR A 401 1.36 5.90 -70.14
N ASP A 402 0.11 5.50 -69.89
CA ASP A 402 -0.80 6.22 -69.01
C ASP A 402 -1.02 5.43 -67.73
N THR A 403 -0.83 6.09 -66.59
CA THR A 403 -1.10 5.53 -65.25
C THR A 403 -2.12 6.36 -64.48
N ARG A 404 -2.77 7.34 -65.13
CA ARG A 404 -3.72 8.28 -64.52
C ARG A 404 -4.92 7.52 -63.92
N ALA A 405 -5.23 7.84 -62.67
CA ALA A 405 -6.39 7.30 -61.98
C ALA A 405 -7.68 7.82 -62.63
N GLY A 406 -8.69 6.96 -62.76
CA GLY A 406 -9.94 7.27 -63.47
C GLY A 406 -9.94 6.94 -64.96
N ASP A 407 -8.84 6.36 -65.47
CA ASP A 407 -8.72 5.85 -66.84
C ASP A 407 -9.15 6.84 -67.95
N PRO A 408 -8.68 8.11 -67.91
CA PRO A 408 -9.04 9.09 -68.94
C PRO A 408 -8.41 8.72 -70.28
N GLY A 409 -9.09 9.07 -71.38
CA GLY A 409 -8.51 8.95 -72.72
C GLY A 409 -7.27 9.84 -72.91
N TRP A 410 -6.56 9.61 -74.00
CA TRP A 410 -5.44 10.45 -74.43
C TRP A 410 -5.36 10.54 -75.94
N THR A 411 -4.80 11.64 -76.44
CA THR A 411 -4.50 11.83 -77.87
C THR A 411 -3.01 12.06 -78.08
N ALA A 412 -2.37 11.20 -78.87
CA ALA A 412 -1.02 11.42 -79.38
C ALA A 412 -1.11 12.16 -80.72
N SER A 413 -0.34 13.23 -80.88
CA SER A 413 -0.32 14.06 -82.09
C SER A 413 1.10 14.47 -82.46
N GLY A 414 1.31 14.86 -83.73
CA GLY A 414 2.63 15.23 -84.25
C GLY A 414 2.57 16.43 -85.19
N ILE A 415 3.61 17.26 -85.13
CA ILE A 415 3.83 18.41 -86.01
C ILE A 415 5.30 18.46 -86.44
N VAL A 416 5.57 18.77 -87.69
CA VAL A 416 6.92 18.85 -88.24
C VAL A 416 7.31 20.29 -88.60
N THR A 417 8.57 20.65 -88.36
CA THR A 417 9.15 21.89 -88.89
C THR A 417 9.39 21.78 -90.41
N ASN A 418 9.78 22.89 -91.03
CA ASN A 418 10.36 22.79 -92.37
C ASN A 418 11.63 21.94 -92.34
N PHE A 419 11.90 21.25 -93.44
CA PHE A 419 13.17 20.57 -93.71
C PHE A 419 14.17 21.62 -94.17
N ILE A 420 15.31 21.74 -93.48
CA ILE A 420 16.28 22.81 -93.70
C ILE A 420 17.63 22.23 -94.11
N LYS A 421 18.26 22.85 -95.10
CA LYS A 421 19.66 22.66 -95.48
C LYS A 421 20.28 24.03 -95.76
N GLY A 422 21.07 24.56 -94.83
CA GLY A 422 21.59 25.92 -94.96
C GLY A 422 20.44 26.94 -95.03
N THR A 423 20.34 27.67 -96.14
CA THR A 423 19.22 28.60 -96.41
C THR A 423 18.08 27.97 -97.20
N ASP A 424 18.29 26.79 -97.80
CA ASP A 424 17.29 26.09 -98.61
C ASP A 424 16.31 25.36 -97.69
N GLN A 425 15.03 25.33 -98.08
CA GLN A 425 13.98 24.71 -97.28
C GLN A 425 13.01 23.91 -98.14
N VAL A 426 12.49 22.82 -97.57
CA VAL A 426 11.26 22.15 -98.04
C VAL A 426 10.20 22.32 -96.96
N ASN A 427 9.04 22.81 -97.36
CA ASN A 427 7.96 23.08 -96.42
C ASN A 427 7.50 21.79 -95.68
N GLY A 428 7.32 21.86 -94.36
CA GLY A 428 6.91 20.72 -93.53
C GLY A 428 5.56 20.10 -93.90
N PHE A 429 4.68 20.80 -94.64
CA PHE A 429 3.42 20.20 -95.08
C PHE A 429 3.62 19.18 -96.22
N ASN A 430 4.81 19.13 -96.82
CA ASN A 430 5.13 18.10 -97.80
C ASN A 430 5.42 16.73 -97.16
N LEU A 431 5.52 16.66 -95.84
CA LEU A 431 5.58 15.39 -95.12
C LEU A 431 4.16 14.96 -94.75
N GLY A 432 3.76 13.78 -95.20
CA GLY A 432 2.57 13.07 -94.76
C GLY A 432 2.93 11.84 -93.93
N TRP A 433 1.92 11.22 -93.31
CA TRP A 433 2.12 9.98 -92.58
C TRP A 433 0.94 9.01 -92.65
N VAL A 434 1.20 7.75 -92.35
CA VAL A 434 0.20 6.70 -92.12
C VAL A 434 0.42 6.18 -90.70
N PRO A 435 -0.37 6.64 -89.71
CA PRO A 435 -0.25 6.19 -88.34
C PRO A 435 -0.58 4.70 -88.17
N ASN A 436 0.03 4.06 -87.18
CA ASN A 436 -0.18 2.66 -86.85
C ASN A 436 0.01 2.40 -85.35
N VAL A 437 -0.76 1.44 -84.82
CA VAL A 437 -0.65 0.96 -83.44
C VAL A 437 0.02 -0.41 -83.51
N ILE A 438 1.25 -0.53 -83.01
CA ILE A 438 2.02 -1.77 -83.03
C ILE A 438 1.49 -2.75 -81.98
N SER A 439 1.26 -2.26 -80.76
CA SER A 439 0.70 -3.06 -79.66
C SER A 439 0.06 -2.17 -78.61
N SER A 440 -0.81 -2.74 -77.78
CA SER A 440 -1.37 -2.10 -76.60
C SER A 440 -1.48 -3.10 -75.45
N SER A 441 -1.55 -2.58 -74.23
CA SER A 441 -1.77 -3.41 -73.04
C SER A 441 -3.16 -4.04 -73.06
N VAL A 442 -3.34 -5.18 -72.39
CA VAL A 442 -4.60 -5.95 -72.38
C VAL A 442 -5.83 -5.15 -71.91
N ASN A 443 -5.62 -4.11 -71.11
CA ASN A 443 -6.69 -3.25 -70.57
C ASN A 443 -7.02 -2.06 -71.48
N GLN A 444 -6.19 -1.77 -72.49
CA GLN A 444 -6.40 -0.68 -73.45
C GLN A 444 -7.20 -1.18 -74.66
N VAL A 445 -8.47 -1.53 -74.43
CA VAL A 445 -9.35 -2.05 -75.48
C VAL A 445 -9.93 -0.88 -76.27
N GLY A 446 -9.31 -0.56 -77.43
CA GLY A 446 -9.84 0.46 -78.35
C GLY A 446 -8.89 1.59 -78.74
N ILE A 447 -7.57 1.42 -78.57
CA ILE A 447 -6.59 2.36 -79.14
C ILE A 447 -6.72 2.38 -80.66
N ALA A 448 -7.02 3.54 -81.22
CA ALA A 448 -7.20 3.73 -82.65
C ALA A 448 -6.06 4.56 -83.23
N ALA A 449 -5.50 4.10 -84.35
CA ALA A 449 -4.58 4.90 -85.16
C ALA A 449 -5.30 6.14 -85.71
N GLY A 450 -4.59 7.27 -85.77
CA GLY A 450 -5.07 8.50 -86.39
C GLY A 450 -5.26 8.35 -87.90
N PRO A 451 -5.95 9.31 -88.54
CA PRO A 451 -6.17 9.27 -89.98
C PRO A 451 -4.85 9.35 -90.76
N THR A 452 -4.82 8.70 -91.92
CA THR A 452 -3.74 8.91 -92.89
C THR A 452 -3.74 10.35 -93.37
N VAL A 453 -2.57 10.98 -93.37
CA VAL A 453 -2.36 12.35 -93.85
C VAL A 453 -1.47 12.28 -95.09
N ALA A 454 -2.01 12.71 -96.23
CA ALA A 454 -1.24 12.74 -97.46
C ALA A 454 -0.14 13.81 -97.41
N ALA A 455 1.00 13.50 -98.03
CA ALA A 455 2.06 14.46 -98.29
C ALA A 455 1.56 15.52 -99.27
N GLY A 456 1.71 16.80 -98.92
CA GLY A 456 1.38 17.89 -99.83
C GLY A 456 2.38 18.03 -100.98
N THR A 457 2.09 18.97 -101.87
CA THR A 457 3.00 19.41 -102.95
C THR A 457 3.21 20.91 -102.81
N GLU A 458 4.46 21.38 -102.93
CA GLU A 458 4.92 22.55 -102.18
C GLU A 458 4.23 23.89 -102.47
N GLY A 459 4.22 24.73 -101.43
CA GLY A 459 3.95 26.17 -101.42
C GLY A 459 4.97 26.80 -100.46
N SER A 460 5.20 28.11 -100.61
CA SER A 460 6.23 28.91 -99.89
C SER A 460 6.59 28.38 -98.48
N PRO A 461 7.85 28.40 -98.01
CA PRO A 461 8.21 27.94 -96.66
C PRO A 461 7.39 28.58 -95.52
N SER A 462 6.75 29.71 -95.75
CA SER A 462 5.82 30.40 -94.84
C SER A 462 4.33 30.07 -95.03
N SER A 463 3.97 29.32 -96.08
CA SER A 463 2.59 28.92 -96.34
C SER A 463 2.13 27.87 -95.34
N THR A 464 0.86 27.96 -94.98
CA THR A 464 0.08 26.92 -94.30
C THR A 464 -0.81 26.22 -95.33
N PRO A 465 -1.12 24.92 -95.18
CA PRO A 465 -1.99 24.20 -96.10
C PRO A 465 -3.38 24.86 -96.18
N ALA A 466 -3.84 25.15 -97.40
CA ALA A 466 -5.14 25.81 -97.62
C ALA A 466 -6.34 24.92 -97.26
N ASP A 467 -6.17 23.59 -97.32
CA ASP A 467 -7.22 22.60 -97.07
C ASP A 467 -7.25 22.06 -95.63
N GLY A 468 -6.26 22.41 -94.80
CA GLY A 468 -6.11 21.90 -93.44
C GLY A 468 -5.98 20.37 -93.32
N ALA A 469 -5.92 19.63 -94.44
CA ALA A 469 -6.07 18.18 -94.49
C ALA A 469 -4.78 17.47 -94.95
N THR A 470 -3.86 18.19 -95.59
CA THR A 470 -2.56 17.66 -96.00
C THR A 470 -1.44 18.07 -95.04
N GLY A 471 -0.38 17.27 -95.03
CA GLY A 471 0.88 17.60 -94.37
C GLY A 471 0.90 17.60 -92.84
N LEU A 472 2.11 17.54 -92.29
CA LEU A 472 2.37 17.55 -90.84
C LEU A 472 2.82 18.91 -90.31
N LYS A 473 2.75 20.00 -91.09
CA LYS A 473 3.09 21.36 -90.58
C LYS A 473 2.06 21.91 -89.60
N LEU A 474 0.89 21.31 -89.54
CA LEU A 474 -0.09 21.48 -88.47
C LEU A 474 -0.15 20.19 -87.67
N SER A 475 -0.49 20.28 -86.39
CA SER A 475 -0.62 19.09 -85.55
C SER A 475 -1.65 18.12 -86.15
N ARG A 476 -1.27 16.84 -86.23
CA ARG A 476 -2.12 15.73 -86.69
C ARG A 476 -2.13 14.64 -85.65
N VAL A 477 -3.26 13.97 -85.51
CA VAL A 477 -3.41 12.84 -84.59
C VAL A 477 -2.64 11.63 -85.12
N LEU A 478 -1.79 11.07 -84.27
CA LEU A 478 -1.09 9.80 -84.45
C LEU A 478 -1.93 8.63 -83.92
N ALA A 479 -2.48 8.76 -82.72
CA ALA A 479 -3.39 7.76 -82.15
C ALA A 479 -4.24 8.34 -81.02
N VAL A 480 -5.35 7.69 -80.70
CA VAL A 480 -6.26 8.07 -79.61
C VAL A 480 -6.59 6.84 -78.76
N ALA A 481 -6.52 7.00 -77.44
CA ALA A 481 -7.22 6.18 -76.47
C ALA A 481 -8.54 6.86 -76.11
N GLN A 482 -9.65 6.12 -76.17
CA GLN A 482 -10.94 6.59 -75.64
C GLN A 482 -10.91 6.62 -74.11
N ASP A 483 -11.86 7.34 -73.51
CA ASP A 483 -12.11 7.24 -72.07
C ASP A 483 -12.37 5.77 -71.68
N ASP A 484 -11.90 5.38 -70.49
CA ASP A 484 -11.90 4.02 -69.96
C ASP A 484 -11.00 3.02 -70.72
N ALA A 485 -10.10 3.51 -71.58
CA ALA A 485 -9.12 2.70 -72.32
C ALA A 485 -7.71 3.33 -72.34
N GLY A 486 -7.47 4.36 -71.54
CA GLY A 486 -6.20 5.09 -71.46
C GLY A 486 -5.11 4.31 -70.73
N ASN A 487 -5.46 3.63 -69.63
CA ASN A 487 -4.56 3.08 -68.63
C ASN A 487 -3.78 1.84 -69.13
N GLY A 488 -2.45 1.96 -69.18
CA GLY A 488 -1.53 0.97 -69.71
C GLY A 488 -0.52 1.57 -70.69
N THR A 489 0.21 0.71 -71.39
CA THR A 489 1.21 1.11 -72.40
C THR A 489 0.80 0.70 -73.81
N ALA A 490 0.77 1.67 -74.73
CA ALA A 490 0.60 1.48 -76.16
C ALA A 490 1.89 1.84 -76.92
N VAL A 491 2.21 1.08 -77.97
CA VAL A 491 3.35 1.33 -78.85
C VAL A 491 2.84 1.76 -80.22
N LEU A 492 3.28 2.93 -80.67
CA LEU A 492 2.78 3.62 -81.86
C LEU A 492 3.93 3.86 -82.85
N ASP A 493 3.65 3.81 -84.15
CA ASP A 493 4.57 4.29 -85.17
C ASP A 493 3.80 4.91 -86.35
N ALA A 494 4.54 5.38 -87.36
CA ALA A 494 3.94 5.82 -88.61
C ALA A 494 4.89 5.62 -89.78
N LEU A 495 4.35 5.29 -90.95
CA LEU A 495 5.09 5.41 -92.21
C LEU A 495 5.06 6.88 -92.65
N LEU A 496 6.22 7.51 -92.79
CA LEU A 496 6.36 8.89 -93.26
C LEU A 496 6.64 8.90 -94.76
N ASN A 497 5.98 9.81 -95.48
CA ASN A 497 6.18 10.03 -96.91
C ASN A 497 6.44 11.52 -97.16
N LEU A 498 7.55 11.86 -97.79
CA LEU A 498 7.95 13.23 -98.10
C LEU A 498 7.95 13.46 -99.61
N ASN A 499 7.25 14.50 -100.06
CA ASN A 499 7.32 15.00 -101.43
C ASN A 499 8.30 16.19 -101.50
N ILE A 500 9.22 16.19 -102.44
CA ILE A 500 10.22 17.24 -102.62
C ILE A 500 10.15 17.74 -104.07
N PRO A 501 9.95 19.04 -104.32
CA PRO A 501 10.04 19.60 -105.67
C PRO A 501 11.41 19.33 -106.33
N THR A 502 11.43 19.11 -107.63
CA THR A 502 12.66 18.78 -108.37
C THR A 502 13.64 19.97 -108.52
N ASP A 503 13.20 21.19 -108.24
CA ASP A 503 14.02 22.42 -108.24
C ASP A 503 14.72 22.68 -106.89
N VAL A 504 14.44 21.87 -105.86
CA VAL A 504 15.14 21.94 -104.58
C VAL A 504 16.59 21.46 -104.75
N PRO A 505 17.60 22.25 -104.30
CA PRO A 505 19.01 21.87 -104.44
C PRO A 505 19.35 20.56 -103.72
N ALA A 506 20.10 19.68 -104.38
CA ALA A 506 20.51 18.38 -103.83
C ALA A 506 21.33 18.51 -102.54
N GLY A 507 21.04 17.67 -101.54
CA GLY A 507 21.79 17.55 -100.29
C GLY A 507 20.91 17.05 -99.15
N THR A 508 21.47 16.95 -97.95
CA THR A 508 20.75 16.45 -96.77
C THR A 508 19.93 17.56 -96.12
N TYR A 509 18.63 17.37 -96.01
CA TYR A 509 17.73 18.25 -95.28
C TYR A 509 17.26 17.58 -94.00
N ALA A 510 17.16 18.33 -92.90
CA ALA A 510 16.68 17.84 -91.62
C ALA A 510 15.46 18.64 -91.14
N ALA A 511 14.52 17.97 -90.49
CA ALA A 511 13.39 18.57 -89.82
C ALA A 511 13.20 17.93 -88.44
N THR A 512 12.50 18.62 -87.54
CA THR A 512 12.10 18.07 -86.24
C THR A 512 10.63 17.71 -86.29
N LEU A 513 10.31 16.43 -86.06
CA LEU A 513 8.95 15.98 -85.76
C LEU A 513 8.75 16.03 -84.25
N THR A 514 7.89 16.93 -83.79
CA THR A 514 7.52 17.05 -82.38
C THR A 514 6.25 16.24 -82.15
N LEU A 515 6.33 15.24 -81.28
CA LEU A 515 5.16 14.50 -80.82
C LEU A 515 4.67 15.04 -79.47
N THR A 516 3.37 15.03 -79.27
CA THR A 516 2.73 15.51 -78.03
C THR A 516 1.59 14.57 -77.67
N VAL A 517 1.53 14.19 -76.41
CA VAL A 517 0.41 13.43 -75.85
C VAL A 517 -0.32 14.29 -74.82
N SER A 518 -1.66 14.29 -74.87
CA SER A 518 -2.53 15.07 -73.98
C SER A 518 -3.71 14.26 -73.49
#